data_AF-A0AAX3VM55-F1
#
_entry.id   AF-A0AAX3VM55-F1
#
_cell.length_a   1.000
_cell.length_b   1.000
_cell.length_c   1.000
_cell.angle_alpha   90.00
_cell.angle_beta   90.00
_cell.angle_gamma   90.00
#
_symmetry.space_group_name_H-M   'P 1'
#
loop_
_entity.id
_entity.type
_entity.pdbx_description
1 polymer ?
#
loop_
_entity_poly.entity_id
_entity_poly.type
_entity_poly.pdbx_seq_one_letter_code
_entity_poly.pdbx_strand_id
1 'polypeptide(L)' 'MQADFLDAHARHWDDAESLLQAQRWANADHLYGMAAECGLKQLMRVFMYRIFSYNQLK' A
#
# COMPACT_ATOMS: atom_id res chain seq x y z
N MET A 1 -16.53 -2.39 7.37
CA MET A 1 -15.15 -1.96 7.69
C MET A 1 -14.59 -1.26 6.45
N GLN A 2 -14.19 0.00 6.55
CA GLN A 2 -13.60 0.72 5.41
C GLN A 2 -12.13 0.29 5.27
N ALA A 3 -11.71 -0.09 4.07
CA ALA A 3 -10.32 -0.47 3.84
C ALA A 3 -9.39 0.76 4.00
N ASP A 4 -8.45 0.66 4.94
CA ASP A 4 -7.34 1.60 5.14
C ASP A 4 -6.06 1.02 4.50
N PHE A 5 -5.83 1.40 3.24
CA PHE A 5 -4.68 0.93 2.48
C PHE A 5 -3.36 1.54 2.96
N LEU A 6 -3.40 2.69 3.66
CA LEU A 6 -2.19 3.30 4.20
C LEU A 6 -1.73 2.56 5.46
N ASP A 7 -2.65 2.26 6.37
CA ASP A 7 -2.37 1.41 7.53
C ASP A 7 -1.87 0.03 7.11
N ALA A 8 -2.55 -0.60 6.14
CA ALA A 8 -2.16 -1.91 5.64
C ALA A 8 -0.76 -1.90 4.99
N HIS A 9 -0.42 -0.84 4.24
CA HIS A 9 0.92 -0.66 3.68
C HIS A 9 1.99 -0.65 4.78
N ALA A 10 1.80 0.15 5.83
CA ALA A 10 2.77 0.28 6.92
C ALA A 10 2.98 -1.06 7.65
N ARG A 11 1.90 -1.77 7.99
CA ARG A 11 2.00 -3.09 8.63
C ARG A 11 2.70 -4.12 7.77
N HIS A 12 2.38 -4.19 6.47
CA HIS A 12 3.06 -5.12 5.55
C HIS A 12 4.55 -4.79 5.40
N TRP A 13 4.92 -3.51 5.42
CA TRP A 13 6.31 -3.08 5.41
C TRP A 13 7.04 -3.53 6.69
N ASP A 14 6.49 -3.24 7.87
CA ASP A 14 7.10 -3.58 9.16
C ASP A 14 7.27 -5.11 9.35
N ASP A 15 6.27 -5.87 8.93
CA ASP A 15 6.33 -7.33 8.93
C ASP A 15 7.38 -7.86 7.93
N ALA A 16 7.50 -7.24 6.74
CA ALA A 16 8.51 -7.60 5.74
C ALA A 16 9.93 -7.35 6.27
N GLU A 17 10.18 -6.20 6.91
CA GLU A 17 11.46 -5.87 7.53
C GLU A 17 11.83 -6.90 8.62
N SER A 18 10.87 -7.27 9.46
CA SER A 18 11.06 -8.30 10.50
C SER A 18 11.43 -9.66 9.89
N LEU A 19 10.81 -10.04 8.78
CA LEU A 19 11.11 -11.28 8.06
C LEU A 19 12.46 -11.23 7.34
N LEU A 20 12.84 -10.08 6.79
CA LEU A 20 14.14 -9.86 6.16
C LEU A 20 15.26 -10.04 7.19
N GLN A 21 15.13 -9.42 8.37
CA GLN A 21 16.08 -9.57 9.48
C GLN A 21 16.20 -11.03 9.94
N ALA A 22 15.09 -11.77 9.92
CA ALA A 22 15.06 -13.20 10.21
C ALA A 22 15.50 -14.10 9.04
N GLN A 23 16.03 -13.52 7.95
CA GLN A 23 16.47 -14.23 6.74
C GLN A 23 15.37 -15.10 6.08
N ARG A 24 14.11 -14.70 6.21
CA ARG A 24 12.95 -15.33 5.57
C ARG A 24 12.61 -14.63 4.25
N TRP A 25 13.58 -14.64 3.34
CA TRP A 25 13.60 -13.83 2.10
C TRP A 25 12.30 -13.92 1.26
N ALA A 26 11.80 -15.13 0.99
CA ALA A 26 10.61 -15.31 0.16
C ALA A 26 9.34 -14.71 0.81
N ASN A 27 9.23 -14.79 2.15
CA ASN A 27 8.10 -14.22 2.86
C ASN A 27 8.22 -12.70 2.97
N ALA A 28 9.43 -12.19 3.17
CA ALA A 28 9.70 -10.76 3.15
C ALA A 28 9.36 -10.16 1.78
N ASP A 29 9.83 -10.79 0.69
CA ASP A 29 9.51 -10.40 -0.70
C ASP A 29 8.00 -10.35 -0.96
N HIS A 30 7.26 -11.38 -0.54
CA HIS A 30 5.81 -11.39 -0.66
C HIS A 30 5.16 -10.21 0.07
N LEU A 31 5.60 -9.90 1.30
CA LEU A 31 5.05 -8.78 2.06
C LEU A 31 5.47 -7.40 1.51
N TYR A 32 6.67 -7.25 0.96
CA TYR A 32 7.03 -6.03 0.22
C TYR A 32 6.12 -5.83 -1.00
N GLY A 33 5.79 -6.91 -1.72
CA GLY A 33 4.81 -6.87 -2.82
C GLY A 33 3.43 -6.38 -2.36
N MET A 34 2.94 -6.93 -1.24
CA MET A 34 1.66 -6.51 -0.63
C MET A 34 1.70 -5.04 -0.16
N ALA A 35 2.82 -4.61 0.44
CA ALA A 35 3.02 -3.22 0.83
C ALA A 35 2.96 -2.29 -0.40
N ALA A 36 3.65 -2.64 -1.48
CA ALA A 36 3.63 -1.86 -2.73
C ALA A 36 2.23 -1.77 -3.34
N GLU A 37 1.48 -2.87 -3.39
CA GLU A 37 0.09 -2.89 -3.88
C GLU A 37 -0.81 -1.97 -3.05
N CYS A 38 -0.76 -2.07 -1.72
CA CYS A 38 -1.54 -1.22 -0.81
C CYS A 38 -1.17 0.26 -0.96
N GLY A 39 0.12 0.59 -1.02
CA GLY A 39 0.60 1.96 -1.26
C GLY A 39 0.07 2.52 -2.58
N LEU A 40 0.11 1.74 -3.66
CA LEU A 40 -0.41 2.15 -4.96
C LEU A 40 -1.93 2.40 -4.92
N LYS A 41 -2.71 1.53 -4.25
CA LYS A 41 -4.16 1.72 -4.07
C LYS A 41 -4.47 3.02 -3.31
N GLN A 42 -3.69 3.35 -2.28
CA GLN A 42 -3.83 4.61 -1.56
C GLN A 42 -3.55 5.81 -2.46
N LEU A 43 -2.49 5.76 -3.26
CA LEU A 43 -2.18 6.81 -4.25
C LEU A 43 -3.31 6.94 -5.26
N MET A 44 -3.82 5.84 -5.83
CA MET A 44 -4.98 5.86 -6.73
C MET A 44 -6.19 6.52 -6.05
N ARG A 45 -6.49 6.19 -4.78
CA ARG A 45 -7.57 6.85 -4.04
C ARG A 45 -7.32 8.35 -3.87
N VAL A 46 -6.09 8.79 -3.61
CA VAL A 46 -5.83 10.24 -3.46
C VAL A 46 -5.89 10.98 -4.80
N PHE A 47 -5.34 10.40 -5.86
CA PHE A 47 -5.16 11.07 -7.14
C PHE A 47 -6.34 10.90 -8.10
N MET A 48 -6.99 9.73 -8.17
CA MET A 48 -8.17 9.55 -9.03
C MET A 48 -9.36 10.36 -8.55
N TYR A 49 -9.64 10.38 -7.24
CA TYR A 49 -10.71 11.23 -6.72
C TYR A 49 -10.45 12.71 -7.03
N ARG A 50 -9.18 13.15 -7.04
CA ARG A 50 -8.79 14.51 -7.43
C ARG A 50 -9.01 14.78 -8.92
N ILE A 51 -8.69 13.85 -9.81
CA ILE A 51 -8.92 13.98 -11.26
C ILE A 51 -10.42 14.00 -11.60
N PHE A 52 -11.22 13.15 -10.95
CA PHE A 52 -12.68 13.14 -11.14
C PHE A 52 -13.32 14.45 -10.64
N SER A 53 -12.91 14.95 -9.47
CA SER A 53 -13.42 16.22 -8.94
C SER A 53 -13.06 17.42 -9.82
N TYR A 54 -11.85 17.43 -10.40
CA TYR A 54 -11.41 18.49 -11.32
C TYR A 54 -12.17 18.49 -12.67
N ASN A 55 -12.59 17.32 -13.17
CA ASN A 55 -13.38 17.22 -14.41
C ASN A 55 -14.86 17.56 -14.24
N GLN A 56 -15.41 17.60 -13.02
CA GLN A 56 -16.79 18.04 -12.76
C GLN A 56 -16.92 19.57 -12.66
N LEU A 57 -15.80 20.30 -12.63
CA LEU A 57 -15.73 21.76 -12.54
C LEU A 57 -15.36 22.43 -13.88
N LYS A 58 -15.23 21.65 -14.95
CA LYS A 58 -15.10 22.10 -16.34
C LYS A 58 -16.36 21.73 -17.11
#